data_AF-A0A4S4DVY1-F1
#
_entry.id   AF-A0A4S4DVY1-F1
#
_cell.length_a   1.000
_cell.length_b   1.000
_cell.length_c   1.000
_cell.angle_alpha   90.00
_cell.angle_beta   90.00
_cell.angle_gamma   90.00
#
_symmetry.space_group_name_H-M   'P 1'
#
loop_
_entity.id
_entity.type
_entity.pdbx_description
1 polymer ?
#
loop_
_entity_poly.entity_id
_entity_poly.type
_entity_poly.pdbx_seq_one_letter_code
_entity_poly.pdbx_strand_id
1 'polypeptide(L)'
;MPRTPLCSDLQELCSVVSSCIGGLDELETSLSNFSIPFTSSLVTQVLDSCKDEAPTRRLLRFFLWSGNNLDDKLEDEDYNHAIRVFAEKKDFRAMDILISDLSKEGREMETWTFSLVAEALVKLGREEEALGIFKNLEKFKCPQDRVTVTAIVSALCAKGHAKRAEGVVLQHKDKISGVEPCIYRNLLHGWSEQENVKEARRIIKEMKSLGVMPDLFCYNTFLRCLCERNLKSNPSGLVPEALNVMMEMRSYRITPTSISYNILLSCLGKTRRVKESVQILDTMRSTGCSPDWVSYYLVARVLFLTGRFGKGKQIVDKMIEDGLVPERKFYYDLIGVLCGVERVNYALELFEQMKKSSLGGYGPVYDLLIPKLCRGGAFEKGRELWDEATAMGVVLQCSSDVLDPSITEVFKPVRKVKE
;
A
#
# COMPACT_ATOMS: atom_id res chain seq x y z
N MET A 1 2.75 31.60 37.48
CA MET A 1 3.50 30.43 36.98
C MET A 1 2.49 29.45 36.40
N PRO A 2 2.46 29.23 35.08
CA PRO A 2 1.59 28.21 34.52
C PRO A 2 2.08 26.85 35.02
N ARG A 3 1.20 26.10 35.69
CA ARG A 3 1.47 24.71 36.07
C ARG A 3 1.53 23.90 34.78
N THR A 4 2.62 23.18 34.55
CA THR A 4 2.66 22.09 33.57
C THR A 4 1.54 21.11 33.89
N PRO A 5 0.67 20.74 32.94
CA PRO A 5 -0.44 19.82 33.19
C PRO A 5 0.10 18.46 33.67
N LEU A 6 -0.52 17.91 34.72
CA LEU A 6 -0.16 16.58 35.23
C LEU A 6 -0.64 15.50 34.25
N CYS A 7 0.09 14.39 34.17
CA CYS A 7 -0.23 13.25 33.29
C CYS A 7 -1.65 12.69 33.51
N SER A 8 -2.23 12.86 34.69
CA SER A 8 -3.62 12.49 35.02
C SER A 8 -4.64 13.32 34.25
N ASP A 9 -4.36 14.61 34.10
CA ASP A 9 -5.31 15.59 33.58
C ASP A 9 -5.42 15.46 32.05
N LEU A 10 -4.30 15.16 31.39
CA LEU A 10 -4.26 14.81 29.97
C LEU A 10 -5.09 13.55 29.68
N GLN A 11 -4.96 12.51 30.50
CA GLN A 11 -5.72 11.26 30.33
C GLN A 11 -7.22 11.49 30.49
N GLU A 12 -7.62 12.31 31.46
CA GLU A 12 -9.02 12.64 31.67
C GLU A 12 -9.60 13.44 30.50
N LEU A 13 -8.88 14.46 30.02
CA LEU A 13 -9.24 15.21 28.80
C LEU A 13 -9.36 14.29 27.58
N CYS A 14 -8.39 13.39 27.37
CA CYS A 14 -8.42 12.44 26.26
C CYS A 14 -9.63 11.51 26.36
N SER A 15 -10.03 11.09 27.56
CA SER A 15 -11.21 10.26 27.79
C SER A 15 -12.52 11.00 27.43
N VAL A 16 -12.61 12.29 27.75
CA VAL A 16 -13.79 13.13 27.48
C VAL A 16 -13.93 13.42 25.98
N VAL A 17 -12.81 13.70 25.30
CA VAL A 17 -12.77 13.94 23.85
C VAL A 17 -13.03 12.65 23.08
N SER A 18 -12.50 11.52 23.55
CA SER A 18 -12.65 10.20 22.90
C SER A 18 -13.96 9.49 23.22
N SER A 19 -14.74 10.00 24.18
CA SER A 19 -16.04 9.44 24.53
C SER A 19 -17.00 9.39 23.34
N CYS A 20 -17.58 8.21 23.09
CA CYS A 20 -18.70 8.03 22.16
C CYS A 20 -20.06 8.42 22.77
N ILE A 21 -20.08 8.79 24.05
CA ILE A 21 -21.29 9.07 24.83
C ILE A 21 -21.43 10.58 24.96
N GLY A 22 -22.61 11.08 24.59
CA GLY A 22 -23.00 12.48 24.77
C GLY A 22 -22.92 13.36 23.53
N GLY A 23 -23.66 14.47 23.55
CA GLY A 23 -23.71 15.47 22.48
C GLY A 23 -22.45 16.34 22.36
N LEU A 24 -22.39 17.20 21.33
CA LEU A 24 -21.30 18.18 21.20
C LEU A 24 -21.40 19.29 22.26
N ASP A 25 -22.61 19.67 22.68
CA ASP A 25 -22.81 20.70 23.72
C ASP A 25 -22.41 20.18 25.11
N GLU A 26 -22.62 18.88 25.36
CA GLU A 26 -22.15 18.21 26.57
C GLU A 26 -20.62 18.17 26.63
N LEU A 27 -19.95 17.96 25.50
CA LEU A 27 -18.49 18.06 25.41
C LEU A 27 -18.01 19.44 25.84
N GLU A 28 -18.61 20.52 25.32
CA GLU A 28 -18.22 21.89 25.68
C GLU A 28 -18.47 22.21 27.15
N THR A 29 -19.58 21.69 27.70
CA THR A 29 -19.90 21.85 29.12
C THR A 29 -18.85 21.14 29.98
N SER A 30 -18.47 19.91 29.61
CA SER A 30 -17.40 19.18 30.29
C SER A 30 -16.06 19.93 30.20
N LEU A 31 -15.71 20.45 29.03
CA LEU A 31 -14.48 21.22 28.82
C LEU A 31 -14.44 22.51 29.66
N SER A 32 -15.57 23.21 29.78
CA SER A 32 -15.68 24.44 30.58
C SER A 32 -15.58 24.19 32.09
N ASN A 33 -15.85 22.96 32.54
CA ASN A 33 -15.74 22.58 33.94
C ASN A 33 -14.29 22.22 34.36
N PHE A 34 -13.36 22.03 33.41
CA PHE A 34 -11.96 21.81 33.74
C PHE A 34 -11.33 23.11 34.24
N SER A 35 -10.73 23.07 35.44
CA SER A 35 -10.04 24.22 36.05
C SER A 35 -8.59 24.39 35.56
N ILE A 36 -8.24 23.78 34.43
CA ILE A 36 -6.87 23.74 33.90
C ILE A 36 -6.73 24.83 32.85
N PRO A 37 -5.65 25.63 32.87
CA PRO A 37 -5.36 26.54 31.77
C PRO A 37 -5.05 25.72 30.51
N PHE A 38 -5.90 25.85 29.49
CA PHE A 38 -5.60 25.32 28.18
C PHE A 38 -4.37 26.07 27.64
N THR A 39 -3.44 25.35 27.02
CA THR A 39 -2.26 25.91 26.36
C THR A 39 -2.13 25.28 24.98
N SER A 40 -1.47 25.95 24.02
CA SER A 40 -1.19 25.40 22.68
C SER A 40 -0.59 23.98 22.75
N SER A 41 0.41 23.78 23.61
CA SER A 41 1.03 22.45 23.81
C SER A 41 0.07 21.38 24.35
N LEU A 42 -0.92 21.77 25.16
CA LEU A 42 -1.91 20.80 25.67
C LEU A 42 -2.88 20.40 24.55
N VAL A 43 -3.31 21.36 23.73
CA VAL A 43 -4.22 21.10 22.60
C VAL A 43 -3.59 20.13 21.60
N THR A 44 -2.33 20.37 21.22
CA THR A 44 -1.59 19.48 20.29
C THR A 44 -1.40 18.08 20.87
N GLN A 45 -1.04 17.94 22.16
CA GLN A 45 -0.91 16.63 22.82
C GLN A 45 -2.24 15.85 22.88
N VAL A 46 -3.36 16.54 23.12
CA VAL A 46 -4.69 15.91 23.10
C VAL A 46 -5.05 15.47 21.68
N LEU A 47 -4.75 16.29 20.66
CA LEU A 47 -4.98 15.92 19.25
C LEU A 47 -4.20 14.65 18.88
N ASP A 48 -2.91 14.58 19.23
CA ASP A 48 -2.07 13.41 18.96
C ASP A 48 -2.53 12.16 19.71
N SER A 49 -2.92 12.29 20.97
CA SER A 49 -3.35 11.16 21.80
C SER A 49 -4.73 10.64 21.39
N CYS A 50 -5.60 11.52 20.90
CA CYS A 50 -6.97 11.19 20.51
C CYS A 50 -7.13 10.89 19.02
N LYS A 51 -6.06 10.95 18.22
CA LYS A 51 -6.17 10.85 16.76
C LYS A 51 -6.66 9.48 16.27
N ASP A 52 -6.47 8.42 17.03
CA ASP A 52 -6.93 7.08 16.62
C ASP A 52 -8.27 6.71 17.29
N GLU A 53 -8.50 7.14 18.52
CA GLU A 53 -9.63 6.71 19.35
C GLU A 53 -10.86 7.63 19.25
N ALA A 54 -10.66 8.95 19.09
CA ALA A 54 -11.76 9.89 19.18
C ALA A 54 -12.59 10.00 17.88
N PRO A 55 -13.92 10.18 18.00
CA PRO A 55 -14.77 10.59 16.90
C PRO A 55 -14.34 11.95 16.34
N THR A 56 -14.15 12.05 15.03
CA THR A 56 -13.60 13.27 14.40
C THR A 56 -14.38 14.54 14.71
N ARG A 57 -15.72 14.45 14.78
CA ARG A 57 -16.57 15.62 15.11
C ARG A 57 -16.30 16.17 16.50
N ARG A 58 -16.05 15.31 17.49
CA ARG A 58 -15.71 15.72 18.86
C ARG A 58 -14.30 16.31 18.90
N LEU A 59 -13.36 15.70 18.19
CA LEU A 59 -11.98 16.19 18.09
C LEU A 59 -11.91 17.59 17.43
N LEU A 60 -12.67 17.80 16.34
CA LEU A 60 -12.80 19.11 15.70
C LEU A 60 -13.48 20.12 16.62
N ARG A 61 -14.56 19.71 17.31
CA ARG A 61 -15.27 20.60 18.24
C ARG A 61 -14.38 21.01 19.41
N PHE A 62 -13.58 20.09 19.94
CA PHE A 62 -12.57 20.37 20.95
C PHE A 62 -11.59 21.43 20.46
N PHE A 63 -10.99 21.26 19.28
CA PHE A 63 -10.05 22.24 18.72
C PHE A 63 -10.68 23.63 18.53
N LEU A 64 -11.87 23.70 17.93
CA LEU A 64 -12.60 24.97 17.73
C LEU A 64 -13.03 25.61 19.05
N TRP A 65 -13.40 24.81 20.05
CA TRP A 65 -13.73 25.30 21.38
C TRP A 65 -12.47 25.87 22.07
N SER A 66 -11.33 25.18 21.98
CA SER A 66 -10.06 25.68 22.53
C SER A 66 -9.71 27.04 21.92
N GLY A 67 -9.88 27.22 20.61
CA GLY A 67 -9.61 28.51 19.95
C GLY A 67 -10.42 29.70 20.48
N ASN A 68 -11.63 29.46 21.00
CA ASN A 68 -12.50 30.52 21.55
C ASN A 68 -12.34 30.74 23.06
N ASN A 69 -11.77 29.78 23.80
CA ASN A 69 -11.73 29.77 25.26
C ASN A 69 -10.32 29.80 25.85
N LEU A 70 -9.29 29.86 25.01
CA LEU A 70 -7.91 30.09 25.41
C LEU A 70 -7.67 31.58 25.71
N ASP A 71 -6.98 31.88 26.81
CA ASP A 71 -6.54 33.25 27.15
C ASP A 71 -5.50 33.78 26.14
N ASP A 72 -4.62 32.90 25.64
CA ASP A 72 -3.70 33.15 24.52
C ASP A 72 -4.28 32.54 23.24
N LYS A 73 -4.54 33.35 22.21
CA LYS A 73 -5.09 32.86 20.93
C LYS A 73 -4.22 31.75 20.35
N LEU A 74 -4.84 30.71 19.78
CA LEU A 74 -4.14 29.65 19.04
C LEU A 74 -3.21 30.24 17.98
N GLU A 75 -2.00 29.68 17.89
CA GLU A 75 -0.97 30.09 16.95
C GLU A 75 -1.14 29.38 15.59
N ASP A 76 -0.40 29.83 14.59
CA ASP A 76 -0.45 29.23 13.26
C ASP A 76 0.06 27.77 13.29
N GLU A 77 1.02 27.44 14.16
CA GLU A 77 1.52 26.08 14.38
C GLU A 77 0.42 25.11 14.84
N ASP A 78 -0.50 25.57 15.69
CA ASP A 78 -1.60 24.75 16.22
C ASP A 78 -2.59 24.36 15.13
N TYR A 79 -2.96 25.32 14.26
CA TYR A 79 -3.84 25.05 13.11
C TYR A 79 -3.17 24.11 12.11
N ASN A 80 -1.87 24.32 11.84
CA ASN A 80 -1.09 23.43 10.98
C ASN A 80 -1.02 22.02 11.57
N HIS A 81 -0.86 21.85 12.88
CA HIS A 81 -0.91 20.56 13.54
C HIS A 81 -2.29 19.89 13.42
N ALA A 82 -3.38 20.61 13.72
CA ALA A 82 -4.73 20.08 13.61
C ALA A 82 -5.07 19.61 12.19
N ILE A 83 -4.72 20.38 11.16
CA ILE A 83 -4.94 20.00 9.76
C ILE A 83 -4.21 18.71 9.41
N ARG A 84 -2.96 18.55 9.88
CA ARG A 84 -2.18 17.32 9.66
C ARG A 84 -2.87 16.10 10.30
N VAL A 85 -3.35 16.24 11.52
CA VAL A 85 -4.10 15.18 12.22
C VAL A 85 -5.37 14.79 11.45
N PHE A 86 -6.16 15.76 10.97
CA PHE A 86 -7.37 15.46 10.19
C PHE A 86 -7.08 14.93 8.78
N ALA A 87 -5.97 15.34 8.16
CA ALA A 87 -5.49 14.75 6.90
C ALA A 87 -5.08 13.28 7.08
N GLU A 88 -4.38 12.94 8.17
CA GLU A 88 -4.03 11.56 8.53
C GLU A 88 -5.26 10.70 8.82
N LYS A 89 -6.23 11.23 9.59
CA LYS A 89 -7.53 10.59 9.85
C LYS A 89 -8.41 10.45 8.60
N LYS A 90 -8.04 11.09 7.49
CA LYS A 90 -8.86 11.13 6.26
C LYS A 90 -10.26 11.72 6.53
N ASP A 91 -10.35 12.72 7.39
CA ASP A 91 -11.60 13.47 7.59
C ASP A 91 -11.53 14.82 6.90
N PHE A 92 -12.14 14.84 5.73
CA PHE A 92 -12.03 15.96 4.80
C PHE A 92 -12.97 17.10 5.15
N ARG A 93 -14.08 16.84 5.85
CA ARG A 93 -14.97 17.92 6.28
C ARG A 93 -14.30 18.73 7.36
N ALA A 94 -13.67 18.05 8.33
CA ALA A 94 -12.90 18.73 9.36
C ALA A 94 -11.72 19.49 8.76
N MET A 95 -10.98 18.85 7.85
CA MET A 95 -9.87 19.49 7.13
C MET A 95 -10.32 20.72 6.33
N ASP A 96 -11.43 20.65 5.57
CA ASP A 96 -11.95 21.76 4.77
C ASP A 96 -12.41 22.94 5.65
N ILE A 97 -13.02 22.66 6.81
CA ILE A 97 -13.40 23.68 7.79
C ILE A 97 -12.15 24.43 8.26
N LEU A 98 -11.11 23.71 8.68
CA LEU A 98 -9.87 24.32 9.15
C LEU A 98 -9.10 25.07 8.06
N ILE A 99 -9.11 24.58 6.82
CA ILE A 99 -8.52 25.30 5.68
C ILE A 99 -9.30 26.57 5.39
N SER A 100 -10.63 26.53 5.43
CA SER A 100 -11.48 27.71 5.30
C SER A 100 -11.16 28.73 6.41
N ASP A 101 -10.96 28.26 7.64
CA ASP A 101 -10.69 29.13 8.79
C ASP A 101 -9.28 29.75 8.70
N LEU A 102 -8.26 28.98 8.28
CA LEU A 102 -6.93 29.53 7.93
C LEU A 102 -7.06 30.68 6.91
N SER A 103 -7.88 30.51 5.87
CA SER A 103 -8.08 31.54 4.84
C SER A 103 -8.83 32.76 5.34
N LYS A 104 -9.82 32.59 6.23
CA LYS A 104 -10.62 33.71 6.80
C LYS A 104 -9.82 34.52 7.80
N GLU A 105 -9.03 33.84 8.62
CA GLU A 105 -8.21 34.45 9.67
C GLU A 105 -6.87 34.99 9.12
N GLY A 106 -6.52 34.67 7.87
CA GLY A 106 -5.29 35.13 7.24
C GLY A 106 -4.03 34.54 7.86
N ARG A 107 -4.11 33.28 8.29
CA ARG A 107 -3.03 32.54 8.96
C ARG A 107 -2.05 31.92 7.96
N GLU A 108 -0.85 31.61 8.43
CA GLU A 108 0.18 30.95 7.63
C GLU A 108 -0.03 29.44 7.54
N MET A 109 -0.06 28.91 6.32
CA MET A 109 0.00 27.47 6.06
C MET A 109 1.44 27.06 5.79
N GLU A 110 1.95 26.12 6.58
CA GLU A 110 3.25 25.54 6.37
C GLU A 110 3.29 24.68 5.10
N THR A 111 4.44 24.68 4.43
CA THR A 111 4.70 23.86 3.24
C THR A 111 4.47 22.36 3.49
N TRP A 112 4.82 21.86 4.69
CA TRP A 112 4.59 20.47 5.07
C TRP A 112 3.09 20.16 5.22
N THR A 113 2.32 21.06 5.84
CA THR A 113 0.86 20.94 5.96
C THR A 113 0.21 20.90 4.57
N PHE A 114 0.61 21.79 3.67
CA PHE A 114 0.12 21.75 2.28
C PHE A 114 0.42 20.41 1.60
N SER A 115 1.60 19.83 1.83
CA SER A 115 1.98 18.54 1.24
C SER A 115 1.03 17.41 1.65
N LEU A 116 0.66 17.35 2.94
CA LEU A 116 -0.30 16.38 3.46
C LEU A 116 -1.73 16.64 2.99
N VAL A 117 -2.15 17.90 2.93
CA VAL A 117 -3.46 18.30 2.39
C VAL A 117 -3.59 17.92 0.92
N ALA A 118 -2.57 18.21 0.09
CA ALA A 118 -2.55 17.85 -1.32
C ALA A 118 -2.64 16.33 -1.51
N GLU A 119 -1.86 15.56 -0.72
CA GLU A 119 -1.92 14.10 -0.76
C GLU A 119 -3.29 13.57 -0.35
N ALA A 120 -3.91 14.11 0.71
CA ALA A 120 -5.22 13.71 1.19
C ALA A 120 -6.35 14.02 0.18
N LEU A 121 -6.38 15.23 -0.38
CA LEU A 121 -7.38 15.65 -1.37
C LEU A 121 -7.27 14.86 -2.67
N VAL A 122 -6.05 14.67 -3.19
CA VAL A 122 -5.87 13.87 -4.40
C VAL A 122 -6.22 12.40 -4.14
N LYS A 123 -5.92 11.86 -2.94
CA LYS A 123 -6.29 10.48 -2.59
C LYS A 123 -7.79 10.20 -2.69
N LEU A 124 -8.61 11.23 -2.53
CA LEU A 124 -10.07 11.16 -2.68
C LEU A 124 -10.61 11.37 -4.09
N GLY A 125 -9.78 11.80 -5.05
CA GLY A 125 -10.29 12.32 -6.31
C GLY A 125 -10.90 13.72 -6.20
N ARG A 126 -10.43 14.54 -5.24
CA ARG A 126 -10.70 15.99 -5.16
C ARG A 126 -9.49 16.78 -5.66
N GLU A 127 -8.90 16.34 -6.76
CA GLU A 127 -7.66 16.92 -7.26
C GLU A 127 -7.80 18.36 -7.80
N GLU A 128 -9.00 18.76 -8.23
CA GLU A 128 -9.30 20.15 -8.62
C GLU A 128 -9.22 21.10 -7.41
N GLU A 129 -9.62 20.63 -6.23
CA GLU A 129 -9.53 21.42 -5.01
C GLU A 129 -8.09 21.54 -4.52
N ALA A 130 -7.32 20.45 -4.60
CA ALA A 130 -5.88 20.48 -4.33
C ALA A 130 -5.16 21.49 -5.24
N LEU A 131 -5.50 21.51 -6.53
CA LEU A 131 -5.00 22.50 -7.50
C LEU A 131 -5.52 23.91 -7.21
N GLY A 132 -6.76 24.04 -6.72
CA GLY A 132 -7.37 25.30 -6.31
C GLY A 132 -6.63 25.93 -5.13
N ILE A 133 -6.30 25.14 -4.11
CA ILE A 133 -5.48 25.56 -2.97
C ILE A 133 -4.08 25.94 -3.47
N PHE A 134 -3.45 25.09 -4.30
CA PHE A 134 -2.11 25.34 -4.84
C PHE A 134 -2.01 26.67 -5.62
N LYS A 135 -3.01 26.98 -6.46
CA LYS A 135 -3.07 28.25 -7.21
C LYS A 135 -3.28 29.47 -6.32
N ASN A 136 -3.83 29.29 -5.12
CA ASN A 136 -4.15 30.35 -4.18
C ASN A 136 -3.26 30.30 -2.92
N LEU A 137 -2.07 29.68 -2.98
CA LEU A 137 -1.17 29.56 -1.81
C LEU A 137 -0.81 30.90 -1.18
N GLU A 138 -0.76 31.97 -1.98
CA GLU A 138 -0.55 33.33 -1.49
C GLU A 138 -1.60 33.77 -0.47
N LYS A 139 -2.86 33.32 -0.59
CA LYS A 139 -3.93 33.61 0.40
C LYS A 139 -3.67 32.94 1.75
N PHE A 140 -2.90 31.86 1.76
CA PHE A 140 -2.51 31.12 2.95
C PHE A 140 -1.11 31.52 3.43
N LYS A 141 -0.53 32.62 2.90
CA LYS A 141 0.85 33.05 3.16
C LYS A 141 1.90 31.95 2.92
N CYS A 142 1.54 30.91 2.17
CA CYS A 142 2.40 29.77 1.91
C CYS A 142 3.22 30.04 0.64
N PRO A 143 4.56 29.87 0.67
CA PRO A 143 5.38 30.11 -0.50
C PRO A 143 5.08 29.06 -1.58
N GLN A 144 4.78 29.54 -2.78
CA GLN A 144 4.77 28.67 -3.94
C GLN A 144 6.23 28.49 -4.39
N ASP A 145 6.90 27.51 -3.81
CA ASP A 145 8.31 27.20 -3.97
C ASP A 145 8.52 25.79 -4.53
N ARG A 146 9.78 25.36 -4.57
CA ARG A 146 10.17 24.02 -5.00
C ARG A 146 9.42 22.89 -4.27
N VAL A 147 9.22 23.03 -2.96
CA VAL A 147 8.68 21.96 -2.13
C VAL A 147 7.17 21.85 -2.34
N THR A 148 6.44 22.97 -2.37
CA THR A 148 4.99 22.94 -2.65
C THR A 148 4.69 22.46 -4.07
N VAL A 149 5.49 22.87 -5.07
CA VAL A 149 5.37 22.36 -6.46
C VAL A 149 5.62 20.84 -6.51
N THR A 150 6.67 20.36 -5.85
CA THR A 150 6.99 18.92 -5.81
C THR A 150 5.89 18.12 -5.11
N ALA A 151 5.33 18.66 -4.03
CA ALA A 151 4.27 18.00 -3.26
C ALA A 151 3.00 17.80 -4.09
N ILE A 152 2.52 18.84 -4.78
CA ILE A 152 1.32 18.71 -5.62
C ILE A 152 1.57 17.79 -6.82
N VAL A 153 2.77 17.84 -7.43
CA VAL A 153 3.15 16.94 -8.53
C VAL A 153 3.18 15.48 -8.05
N SER A 154 3.78 15.23 -6.88
CA SER A 154 3.82 13.90 -6.26
C SER A 154 2.41 13.37 -5.99
N ALA A 155 1.56 14.18 -5.36
CA ALA A 155 0.18 13.82 -5.04
C ALA A 155 -0.62 13.47 -6.32
N LEU A 156 -0.59 14.34 -7.33
CA LEU A 156 -1.25 14.11 -8.62
C LEU A 156 -0.76 12.84 -9.32
N CYS A 157 0.56 12.62 -9.34
CA CYS A 157 1.14 11.43 -9.97
C CYS A 157 0.82 10.14 -9.23
N ALA A 158 0.67 10.17 -7.90
CA ALA A 158 0.31 9.00 -7.09
C ALA A 158 -1.09 8.46 -7.41
N LYS A 159 -1.97 9.28 -7.99
CA LYS A 159 -3.30 8.87 -8.50
C LYS A 159 -3.41 8.85 -10.01
N GLY A 160 -2.26 8.94 -10.70
CA GLY A 160 -2.23 8.87 -12.15
C GLY A 160 -2.78 10.13 -12.84
N HIS A 161 -2.83 11.30 -12.22
CA HIS A 161 -3.18 12.57 -12.88
C HIS A 161 -1.97 13.22 -13.58
N ALA A 162 -1.23 12.43 -14.36
CA ALA A 162 0.07 12.83 -14.94
C ALA A 162 0.02 14.08 -15.82
N LYS A 163 -1.03 14.21 -16.66
CA LYS A 163 -1.24 15.39 -17.52
C LYS A 163 -1.34 16.69 -16.72
N ARG A 164 -2.08 16.67 -15.60
CA ARG A 164 -2.23 17.84 -14.73
C ARG A 164 -0.93 18.14 -14.01
N ALA A 165 -0.24 17.11 -13.51
CA ALA A 165 1.07 17.25 -12.88
C ALA A 165 2.10 17.88 -13.83
N GLU A 166 2.14 17.45 -15.09
CA GLU A 166 3.01 18.03 -16.11
C GLU A 166 2.66 19.49 -16.41
N GLY A 167 1.37 19.84 -16.45
CA GLY A 167 0.93 21.22 -16.55
C GLY A 167 1.45 22.10 -15.41
N VAL A 168 1.45 21.60 -14.18
CA VAL A 168 2.02 22.29 -13.01
C VAL A 168 3.52 22.49 -13.18
N VAL A 169 4.26 21.46 -13.59
CA VAL A 169 5.72 21.54 -13.82
C VAL A 169 6.04 22.58 -14.90
N LEU A 170 5.27 22.61 -15.99
CA LEU A 170 5.49 23.55 -17.09
C LEU A 170 5.24 25.01 -16.68
N GLN A 171 4.23 25.26 -15.85
CA GLN A 171 3.86 26.59 -15.39
C GLN A 171 4.82 27.17 -14.35
N HIS A 172 5.54 26.32 -13.62
CA HIS A 172 6.39 26.74 -12.48
C HIS A 172 7.87 26.36 -12.71
N LYS A 173 8.32 26.33 -13.97
CA LYS A 173 9.70 26.01 -14.34
C LYS A 173 10.73 26.97 -13.75
N ASP A 174 10.35 28.22 -13.54
CA ASP A 174 11.15 29.27 -12.90
C ASP A 174 11.36 29.02 -11.39
N LYS A 175 10.41 28.31 -10.75
CA LYS A 175 10.40 28.04 -9.31
C LYS A 175 11.11 26.74 -8.94
N ILE A 176 11.20 25.81 -9.89
CA ILE A 176 11.94 24.56 -9.78
C ILE A 176 13.40 24.86 -10.16
N SER A 177 14.33 24.72 -9.23
CA SER A 177 15.74 25.02 -9.50
C SER A 177 16.40 23.87 -10.27
N GLY A 178 16.48 24.01 -11.59
CA GLY A 178 17.16 23.05 -12.45
C GLY A 178 16.35 21.78 -12.72
N VAL A 179 17.05 20.71 -13.10
CA VAL A 179 16.42 19.44 -13.49
C VAL A 179 16.30 18.55 -12.26
N GLU A 180 15.14 18.57 -11.61
CA GLU A 180 14.92 17.81 -10.38
C GLU A 180 14.54 16.34 -10.66
N PRO A 181 15.40 15.36 -10.31
CA PRO A 181 15.11 13.96 -10.60
C PRO A 181 13.82 13.44 -9.96
N CYS A 182 13.43 13.98 -8.80
CA CYS A 182 12.19 13.61 -8.10
C CYS A 182 10.94 13.95 -8.91
N ILE A 183 10.92 15.08 -9.61
CA ILE A 183 9.77 15.51 -10.43
C ILE A 183 9.60 14.56 -11.62
N TYR A 184 10.67 14.26 -12.35
CA TYR A 184 10.59 13.33 -13.49
C TYR A 184 10.25 11.91 -13.04
N ARG A 185 10.76 11.47 -11.88
CA ARG A 185 10.39 10.19 -11.26
C ARG A 185 8.89 10.13 -10.95
N ASN A 186 8.33 11.19 -10.40
CA ASN A 186 6.89 11.31 -10.14
C ASN A 186 6.08 11.32 -11.44
N LEU A 187 6.46 12.15 -12.43
CA LEU A 187 5.78 12.17 -13.73
C LEU A 187 5.80 10.80 -14.41
N LEU A 188 6.93 10.11 -14.39
CA LEU A 188 7.06 8.76 -14.92
C LEU A 188 6.16 7.77 -14.19
N HIS A 189 6.07 7.84 -12.85
CA HIS A 189 5.12 7.06 -12.08
C HIS A 189 3.68 7.36 -12.47
N GLY A 190 3.30 8.64 -12.55
CA GLY A 190 1.96 9.04 -12.96
C GLY A 190 1.57 8.53 -14.35
N TRP A 191 2.47 8.60 -15.32
CA TRP A 191 2.23 8.04 -16.65
C TRP A 191 2.19 6.50 -16.65
N SER A 192 2.94 5.86 -15.75
CA SER A 192 2.89 4.42 -15.53
C SER A 192 1.53 3.97 -15.01
N GLU A 193 0.94 4.69 -14.05
CA GLU A 193 -0.40 4.42 -13.52
C GLU A 193 -1.50 4.55 -14.58
N GLN A 194 -1.29 5.43 -15.58
CA GLN A 194 -2.16 5.53 -16.75
C GLN A 194 -1.86 4.51 -17.87
N GLU A 195 -0.88 3.61 -17.66
CA GLU A 195 -0.37 2.67 -18.68
C GLU A 195 0.06 3.35 -20.00
N ASN A 196 0.41 4.64 -19.95
CA ASN A 196 0.77 5.43 -21.11
C ASN A 196 2.27 5.31 -21.40
N VAL A 197 2.63 4.20 -22.06
CA VAL A 197 4.03 3.88 -22.41
C VAL A 197 4.68 4.93 -23.30
N LYS A 198 3.92 5.62 -24.16
CA LYS A 198 4.46 6.66 -25.06
C LYS A 198 5.01 7.84 -24.26
N GLU A 199 4.19 8.37 -23.34
CA GLU A 199 4.59 9.49 -22.49
C GLU A 199 5.64 9.07 -21.46
N ALA A 200 5.52 7.87 -20.87
CA ALA A 200 6.54 7.34 -19.99
C ALA A 200 7.93 7.23 -20.68
N ARG A 201 7.96 6.80 -21.96
CA ARG A 201 9.20 6.77 -22.75
C ARG A 201 9.70 8.18 -23.08
N ARG A 202 8.80 9.15 -23.32
CA ARG A 202 9.19 10.55 -23.53
C ARG A 202 9.90 11.10 -22.29
N ILE A 203 9.34 10.88 -21.10
CA ILE A 203 9.95 11.31 -19.83
C ILE A 203 11.36 10.72 -19.65
N ILE A 204 11.56 9.43 -19.90
CA ILE A 204 12.89 8.80 -19.86
C ILE A 204 13.88 9.46 -20.84
N LYS A 205 13.43 9.79 -22.05
CA LYS A 205 14.28 10.47 -23.05
C LYS A 205 14.58 11.91 -22.65
N GLU A 206 13.60 12.62 -22.09
CA GLU A 206 13.73 13.98 -21.61
C GLU A 206 14.74 14.08 -20.46
N MET A 207 14.62 13.19 -19.46
CA MET A 207 15.61 13.05 -18.38
C MET A 207 17.04 12.92 -18.94
N LYS A 208 17.24 12.02 -19.90
CA LYS A 208 18.54 11.82 -20.56
C LYS A 208 19.03 13.07 -21.30
N SER A 209 18.15 13.75 -22.03
CA SER A 209 18.50 14.98 -22.77
C SER A 209 18.89 16.14 -21.87
N LEU A 210 18.34 16.16 -20.66
CA LEU A 210 18.60 17.15 -19.62
C LEU A 210 19.79 16.77 -18.72
N GLY A 211 20.51 15.70 -19.05
CA GLY A 211 21.66 15.23 -18.28
C GLY A 211 21.33 14.50 -16.97
N VAL A 212 20.05 14.23 -16.69
CA VAL A 212 19.62 13.45 -15.53
C VAL A 212 19.55 11.98 -15.92
N MET A 213 20.45 11.17 -15.36
CA MET A 213 20.44 9.73 -15.61
C MET A 213 19.23 9.08 -14.92
N PRO A 214 18.35 8.39 -15.67
CA PRO A 214 17.29 7.61 -15.06
C PRO A 214 17.89 6.49 -14.21
N ASP A 215 17.41 6.34 -12.97
CA ASP A 215 17.89 5.31 -12.05
C ASP A 215 17.16 3.96 -12.25
N LEU A 216 17.52 2.97 -11.43
CA LEU A 216 16.86 1.66 -11.43
C LEU A 216 15.34 1.77 -11.18
N PHE A 217 14.91 2.71 -10.33
CA PHE A 217 13.49 2.92 -10.07
C PHE A 217 12.76 3.41 -11.34
N CYS A 218 13.35 4.35 -12.07
CA CYS A 218 12.76 4.89 -13.30
C CYS A 218 12.58 3.77 -14.33
N TYR A 219 13.62 2.98 -14.58
CA TYR A 219 13.51 1.86 -15.52
C TYR A 219 12.54 0.77 -15.06
N ASN A 220 12.50 0.43 -13.77
CA ASN A 220 11.51 -0.53 -13.26
C ASN A 220 10.08 -0.01 -13.38
N THR A 221 9.87 1.29 -13.17
CA THR A 221 8.56 1.94 -13.38
C THR A 221 8.15 1.89 -14.85
N PHE A 222 9.07 2.23 -15.75
CA PHE A 222 8.83 2.14 -17.18
C PHE A 222 8.57 0.69 -17.65
N LEU A 223 9.34 -0.26 -17.14
CA LEU A 223 9.17 -1.68 -17.43
C LEU A 223 7.79 -2.18 -16.97
N ARG A 224 7.32 -1.76 -15.79
CA ARG A 224 5.97 -2.08 -15.31
C ARG A 224 4.91 -1.53 -16.24
N CYS A 225 4.97 -0.24 -16.58
CA CYS A 225 4.06 0.40 -17.53
C CYS A 225 4.01 -0.37 -18.87
N LEU A 226 5.17 -0.71 -19.42
CA LEU A 226 5.32 -1.46 -20.66
C LEU A 226 4.67 -2.85 -20.58
N CYS A 227 4.98 -3.60 -19.53
CA CYS A 227 4.46 -4.94 -19.32
C CYS A 227 2.94 -4.94 -19.15
N GLU A 228 2.38 -4.08 -18.30
CA GLU A 228 0.93 -3.99 -18.06
C GLU A 228 0.18 -3.57 -19.34
N ARG A 229 0.69 -2.60 -20.11
CA ARG A 229 0.12 -2.26 -21.42
C ARG A 229 0.13 -3.45 -22.37
N ASN A 230 1.24 -4.20 -22.42
CA ASN A 230 1.40 -5.35 -23.30
C ASN A 230 0.44 -6.50 -22.94
N LEU A 231 0.02 -6.64 -21.67
CA LEU A 231 -1.03 -7.59 -21.30
C LEU A 231 -2.33 -7.35 -22.06
N LYS A 232 -2.68 -6.08 -22.32
CA LYS A 232 -3.93 -5.68 -22.97
C LYS A 232 -3.80 -5.50 -24.48
N SER A 233 -2.71 -4.87 -24.93
CA SER A 233 -2.58 -4.36 -26.30
C SER A 233 -1.66 -5.18 -27.19
N ASN A 234 -0.63 -5.84 -26.64
CA ASN A 234 0.36 -6.59 -27.42
C ASN A 234 0.95 -7.75 -26.61
N PRO A 235 0.19 -8.84 -26.37
CA PRO A 235 0.68 -9.94 -25.53
C PRO A 235 1.95 -10.58 -26.09
N SER A 236 2.08 -10.76 -27.40
CA SER A 236 3.28 -11.34 -28.03
C SER A 236 4.54 -10.48 -27.81
N GLY A 237 4.39 -9.15 -27.73
CA GLY A 237 5.48 -8.22 -27.45
C GLY A 237 5.96 -8.17 -26.01
N LEU A 238 5.23 -8.77 -25.05
CA LEU A 238 5.54 -8.67 -23.61
C LEU A 238 6.99 -9.02 -23.27
N VAL A 239 7.47 -10.20 -23.68
CA VAL A 239 8.83 -10.66 -23.36
C VAL A 239 9.90 -9.91 -24.18
N PRO A 240 9.80 -9.81 -25.53
CA PRO A 240 10.82 -9.12 -26.32
C PRO A 240 10.99 -7.65 -25.95
N GLU A 241 9.88 -6.91 -25.76
CA GLU A 241 9.96 -5.48 -25.42
C GLU A 241 10.51 -5.28 -24.00
N ALA A 242 10.14 -6.13 -23.03
CA ALA A 242 10.68 -6.08 -21.67
C ALA A 242 12.20 -6.36 -21.64
N LEU A 243 12.67 -7.39 -22.36
CA LEU A 243 14.09 -7.70 -22.45
C LEU A 243 14.88 -6.60 -23.18
N ASN A 244 14.29 -5.94 -24.19
CA ASN A 244 14.90 -4.77 -24.83
C ASN A 244 15.10 -3.61 -23.85
N VAL A 245 14.14 -3.35 -22.96
CA VAL A 245 14.31 -2.35 -21.89
C VAL A 245 15.42 -2.76 -20.92
N MET A 246 15.52 -4.04 -20.55
CA MET A 246 16.61 -4.51 -19.69
C MET A 246 17.98 -4.41 -20.37
N MET A 247 18.06 -4.60 -21.69
CA MET A 247 19.29 -4.34 -22.46
C MET A 247 19.62 -2.85 -22.50
N GLU A 248 18.61 -1.99 -22.69
CA GLU A 248 18.76 -0.54 -22.60
C GLU A 248 19.34 -0.15 -21.23
N MET A 249 18.79 -0.67 -20.12
CA MET A 249 19.32 -0.44 -18.77
C MET A 249 20.82 -0.76 -18.67
N ARG A 250 21.23 -1.94 -19.16
CA ARG A 250 22.64 -2.36 -19.15
C ARG A 250 23.54 -1.43 -19.95
N SER A 251 23.08 -0.90 -21.09
CA SER A 251 23.84 0.06 -21.90
C SER A 251 24.14 1.37 -21.15
N TYR A 252 23.31 1.71 -20.17
CA TYR A 252 23.51 2.85 -19.26
C TYR A 252 24.15 2.46 -17.93
N ARG A 253 24.77 1.27 -17.83
CA ARG A 253 25.40 0.74 -16.61
C ARG A 253 24.44 0.54 -15.44
N ILE A 254 23.16 0.34 -15.72
CA ILE A 254 22.14 0.01 -14.73
C ILE A 254 21.84 -1.48 -14.84
N THR A 255 22.20 -2.24 -13.82
CA THR A 255 22.01 -3.69 -13.81
C THR A 255 20.56 -4.04 -13.44
N PRO A 256 19.81 -4.75 -14.30
CA PRO A 256 18.50 -5.28 -13.94
C PRO A 256 18.61 -6.20 -12.71
N THR A 257 17.70 -6.03 -11.74
CA THR A 257 17.69 -6.79 -10.49
C THR A 257 16.54 -7.79 -10.46
N SER A 258 16.41 -8.56 -9.37
CA SER A 258 15.28 -9.48 -9.19
C SER A 258 13.93 -8.75 -9.33
N ILE A 259 13.83 -7.50 -8.86
CA ILE A 259 12.66 -6.65 -9.03
C ILE A 259 12.30 -6.46 -10.52
N SER A 260 13.29 -6.18 -11.37
CA SER A 260 13.08 -5.99 -12.81
C SER A 260 12.49 -7.25 -13.46
N TYR A 261 13.05 -8.42 -13.15
CA TYR A 261 12.54 -9.70 -13.67
C TYR A 261 11.20 -10.10 -13.06
N ASN A 262 10.97 -9.81 -11.78
CA ASN A 262 9.70 -10.09 -11.09
C ASN A 262 8.53 -9.31 -11.68
N ILE A 263 8.76 -8.10 -12.21
CA ILE A 263 7.74 -7.36 -12.97
C ILE A 263 7.28 -8.17 -14.19
N LEU A 264 8.22 -8.70 -14.97
CA LEU A 264 7.93 -9.52 -16.14
C LEU A 264 7.28 -10.86 -15.75
N LEU A 265 7.82 -11.56 -14.75
CA LEU A 265 7.27 -12.83 -14.24
C LEU A 265 5.83 -12.67 -13.73
N SER A 266 5.52 -11.56 -13.04
CA SER A 266 4.17 -11.25 -12.57
C SER A 266 3.19 -11.14 -13.74
N CYS A 267 3.57 -10.43 -14.80
CA CYS A 267 2.75 -10.27 -16.01
C CYS A 267 2.57 -11.59 -16.78
N LEU A 268 3.62 -12.41 -16.89
CA LEU A 268 3.53 -13.76 -17.47
C LEU A 268 2.62 -14.68 -16.65
N GLY A 269 2.65 -14.54 -15.31
CA GLY A 269 1.77 -15.26 -14.40
C GLY A 269 0.29 -14.93 -14.60
N LYS A 270 -0.03 -13.64 -14.77
CA LYS A 270 -1.39 -13.14 -15.10
C LYS A 270 -1.93 -13.74 -16.41
N THR A 271 -1.06 -13.92 -17.41
CA THR A 271 -1.42 -14.48 -18.73
C THR A 271 -1.21 -16.00 -18.87
N ARG A 272 -0.89 -16.70 -17.78
CA ARG A 272 -0.65 -18.15 -17.76
C ARG A 272 0.46 -18.62 -18.73
N ARG A 273 1.44 -17.77 -19.04
CA ARG A 273 2.52 -18.05 -20.00
C ARG A 273 3.67 -18.84 -19.39
N VAL A 274 3.39 -20.08 -19.01
CA VAL A 274 4.30 -20.91 -18.21
C VAL A 274 5.66 -21.15 -18.85
N LYS A 275 5.72 -21.41 -20.17
CA LYS A 275 7.00 -21.71 -20.85
C LYS A 275 7.99 -20.55 -20.68
N GLU A 276 7.50 -19.33 -20.90
CA GLU A 276 8.30 -18.12 -20.78
C GLU A 276 8.60 -17.78 -19.32
N SER A 277 7.67 -18.01 -18.38
CA SER A 277 7.95 -17.83 -16.95
C SER A 277 9.16 -18.66 -16.49
N VAL A 278 9.25 -19.92 -16.91
CA VAL A 278 10.39 -20.80 -16.58
C VAL A 278 11.67 -20.30 -17.28
N GLN A 279 11.59 -19.95 -18.57
CA GLN A 279 12.74 -19.42 -19.31
C GLN A 279 13.28 -18.12 -18.71
N ILE A 280 12.43 -17.22 -18.23
CA ILE A 280 12.85 -15.99 -17.58
C ILE A 280 13.56 -16.29 -16.27
N LEU A 281 13.07 -17.24 -15.47
CA LEU A 281 13.75 -17.67 -14.24
C LEU A 281 15.15 -18.23 -14.50
N ASP A 282 15.32 -19.00 -15.58
CA ASP A 282 16.63 -19.50 -16.00
C ASP A 282 17.52 -18.38 -16.57
N THR A 283 16.92 -17.43 -17.30
CA THR A 283 17.61 -16.26 -17.84
C THR A 283 18.22 -15.41 -16.72
N MET A 284 17.49 -15.18 -15.62
CA MET A 284 18.00 -14.48 -14.44
C MET A 284 19.37 -15.03 -14.02
N ARG A 285 19.46 -16.36 -13.83
CA ARG A 285 20.70 -17.05 -13.43
C ARG A 285 21.81 -16.87 -14.46
N SER A 286 21.50 -17.09 -15.74
CA SER A 286 22.49 -17.00 -16.82
C SER A 286 23.05 -15.58 -17.00
N THR A 287 22.31 -14.57 -16.56
CA THR A 287 22.71 -13.15 -16.63
C THR A 287 23.34 -12.63 -15.34
N GLY A 288 23.64 -13.51 -14.38
CA GLY A 288 24.26 -13.14 -13.10
C GLY A 288 23.30 -12.47 -12.11
N CYS A 289 21.99 -12.55 -12.33
CA CYS A 289 20.96 -12.08 -11.41
C CYS A 289 20.35 -13.27 -10.65
N SER A 290 20.67 -13.41 -9.37
CA SER A 290 20.11 -14.50 -8.55
C SER A 290 18.59 -14.32 -8.37
N PRO A 291 17.77 -15.33 -8.71
CA PRO A 291 16.35 -15.33 -8.37
C PRO A 291 16.14 -15.23 -6.86
N ASP A 292 15.12 -14.48 -6.44
CA ASP A 292 14.66 -14.39 -5.05
C ASP A 292 13.40 -15.25 -4.82
N TRP A 293 12.93 -15.32 -3.58
CA TRP A 293 11.74 -16.08 -3.22
C TRP A 293 10.50 -15.64 -4.02
N VAL A 294 10.40 -14.35 -4.38
CA VAL A 294 9.30 -13.81 -5.20
C VAL A 294 9.36 -14.38 -6.62
N SER A 295 10.56 -14.46 -7.21
CA SER A 295 10.79 -15.01 -8.54
C SER A 295 10.28 -16.45 -8.63
N TYR A 296 10.67 -17.26 -7.65
CA TYR A 296 10.24 -18.64 -7.52
C TYR A 296 8.74 -18.78 -7.27
N TYR A 297 8.20 -17.98 -6.36
CA TYR A 297 6.77 -17.94 -6.06
C TYR A 297 5.93 -17.70 -7.32
N LEU A 298 6.30 -16.70 -8.13
CA LEU A 298 5.55 -16.34 -9.34
C LEU A 298 5.52 -17.50 -10.35
N VAL A 299 6.64 -18.21 -10.51
CA VAL A 299 6.76 -19.36 -11.42
C VAL A 299 6.01 -20.59 -10.87
N ALA A 300 6.17 -20.91 -9.59
CA ALA A 300 5.44 -22.01 -8.95
C ALA A 300 3.92 -21.78 -9.00
N ARG A 301 3.48 -20.56 -8.70
CA ARG A 301 2.06 -20.16 -8.74
C ARG A 301 1.46 -20.36 -10.13
N VAL A 302 2.12 -19.94 -11.21
CA VAL A 302 1.60 -20.15 -12.57
C VAL A 302 1.61 -21.63 -12.97
N LEU A 303 2.58 -22.42 -12.52
CA LEU A 303 2.62 -23.87 -12.74
C LEU A 303 1.45 -24.57 -12.06
N PHE A 304 1.14 -24.25 -10.81
CA PHE A 304 -0.01 -24.81 -10.10
C PHE A 304 -1.33 -24.41 -10.73
N LEU A 305 -1.49 -23.13 -11.08
CA LEU A 305 -2.73 -22.63 -11.70
C LEU A 305 -2.98 -23.19 -13.11
N THR A 306 -1.98 -23.81 -13.74
CA THR A 306 -2.08 -24.44 -15.07
C THR A 306 -2.02 -25.96 -15.03
N GLY A 307 -2.12 -26.57 -13.84
CA GLY A 307 -2.17 -28.03 -13.69
C GLY A 307 -0.82 -28.74 -13.69
N ARG A 308 0.31 -28.01 -13.69
CA ARG A 308 1.67 -28.57 -13.80
C ARG A 308 2.30 -28.78 -12.43
N PHE A 309 1.60 -29.51 -11.57
CA PHE A 309 1.92 -29.65 -10.14
C PHE A 309 3.33 -30.20 -9.86
N GLY A 310 3.73 -31.27 -10.54
CA GLY A 310 5.07 -31.85 -10.37
C GLY A 310 6.20 -30.86 -10.69
N LYS A 311 6.05 -30.07 -11.77
CA LYS A 311 7.01 -29.02 -12.10
C LYS A 311 6.95 -27.86 -11.11
N GLY A 312 5.76 -27.49 -10.63
CA GLY A 312 5.61 -26.47 -9.59
C GLY A 312 6.33 -26.85 -8.30
N LYS A 313 6.23 -28.11 -7.88
CA LYS A 313 6.97 -28.65 -6.73
C LYS A 313 8.48 -28.61 -6.95
N GLN A 314 8.96 -29.06 -8.12
CA GLN A 314 10.39 -28.98 -8.48
C GLN A 314 10.94 -27.54 -8.39
N ILE A 315 10.13 -26.53 -8.73
CA ILE A 315 10.52 -25.12 -8.60
C ILE A 315 10.66 -24.71 -7.12
N VAL A 316 9.79 -25.19 -6.23
CA VAL A 316 9.89 -24.97 -4.77
C VAL A 316 11.12 -25.68 -4.20
N ASP A 317 11.34 -26.94 -4.57
CA ASP A 317 12.49 -27.72 -4.11
C ASP A 317 13.82 -27.05 -4.55
N LYS A 318 13.91 -26.63 -5.82
CA LYS A 318 15.07 -25.89 -6.35
C LYS A 318 15.34 -24.58 -5.60
N MET A 319 14.29 -23.89 -5.15
CA MET A 319 14.43 -22.67 -4.35
C MET A 319 15.13 -22.96 -3.01
N ILE A 320 14.77 -24.07 -2.37
CA ILE A 320 15.35 -24.49 -1.10
C ILE A 320 16.79 -25.01 -1.31
N GLU A 321 17.04 -25.73 -2.41
CA GLU A 321 18.38 -26.18 -2.83
C GLU A 321 19.33 -24.99 -3.10
N ASP A 322 18.80 -23.90 -3.65
CA ASP A 322 19.53 -22.63 -3.82
C ASP A 322 19.81 -21.89 -2.49
N GLY A 323 19.39 -22.45 -1.35
CA GLY A 323 19.62 -21.90 -0.01
C GLY A 323 18.67 -20.77 0.38
N LEU A 324 17.58 -20.56 -0.38
CA LEU A 324 16.57 -19.57 -0.01
C LEU A 324 15.58 -20.15 1.00
N VAL A 325 15.27 -19.36 2.03
CA VAL A 325 14.29 -19.72 3.06
C VAL A 325 12.95 -19.09 2.71
N PRO A 326 11.94 -19.87 2.26
CA PRO A 326 10.61 -19.34 2.00
C PRO A 326 9.98 -18.73 3.25
N GLU A 327 9.32 -17.59 3.11
CA GLU A 327 8.55 -16.97 4.19
C GLU A 327 7.20 -17.69 4.40
N ARG A 328 6.56 -17.47 5.56
CA ARG A 328 5.22 -18.03 5.87
C ARG A 328 4.18 -17.71 4.79
N LYS A 329 4.22 -16.47 4.26
CA LYS A 329 3.32 -16.01 3.20
C LYS A 329 3.49 -16.80 1.90
N PHE A 330 4.72 -17.22 1.56
CA PHE A 330 5.01 -18.02 0.38
C PHE A 330 4.23 -19.34 0.40
N TYR A 331 4.31 -20.08 1.51
CA TYR A 331 3.61 -21.34 1.67
C TYR A 331 2.10 -21.16 1.72
N TYR A 332 1.61 -20.22 2.55
CA TYR A 332 0.18 -19.96 2.68
C TYR A 332 -0.48 -19.67 1.32
N ASP A 333 0.12 -18.79 0.53
CA ASP A 333 -0.41 -18.42 -0.79
C ASP A 333 -0.40 -19.60 -1.78
N LEU A 334 0.67 -20.39 -1.84
CA LEU A 334 0.76 -21.54 -2.75
C LEU A 334 -0.16 -22.69 -2.33
N ILE A 335 -0.31 -22.94 -1.03
CA ILE A 335 -1.27 -23.88 -0.46
C ILE A 335 -2.70 -23.42 -0.81
N GLY A 336 -3.00 -22.13 -0.64
CA GLY A 336 -4.28 -21.54 -1.06
C GLY A 336 -4.57 -21.74 -2.55
N VAL A 337 -3.56 -21.55 -3.40
CA VAL A 337 -3.68 -21.83 -4.85
C VAL A 337 -3.99 -23.30 -5.11
N LEU A 338 -3.28 -24.23 -4.47
CA LEU A 338 -3.48 -25.68 -4.63
C LEU A 338 -4.86 -26.14 -4.11
N CYS A 339 -5.32 -25.57 -3.00
CA CYS A 339 -6.67 -25.75 -2.49
C CYS A 339 -7.72 -25.20 -3.48
N GLY A 340 -7.47 -24.04 -4.08
CA GLY A 340 -8.33 -23.42 -5.08
C GLY A 340 -8.50 -24.28 -6.35
N VAL A 341 -7.44 -24.96 -6.79
CA VAL A 341 -7.47 -25.87 -7.97
C VAL A 341 -7.74 -27.34 -7.61
N GLU A 342 -8.25 -27.61 -6.40
CA GLU A 342 -8.65 -28.93 -5.93
C GLU A 342 -7.54 -29.98 -6.01
N ARG A 343 -6.33 -29.59 -5.59
CA ARG A 343 -5.15 -30.46 -5.48
C ARG A 343 -4.60 -30.45 -4.06
N VAL A 344 -5.45 -30.86 -3.14
CA VAL A 344 -5.17 -30.83 -1.70
C VAL A 344 -3.98 -31.71 -1.30
N ASN A 345 -3.72 -32.83 -2.01
CA ASN A 345 -2.54 -33.67 -1.72
C ASN A 345 -1.22 -32.89 -1.87
N TYR A 346 -1.06 -32.11 -2.95
CA TYR A 346 0.12 -31.25 -3.10
C TYR A 346 0.15 -30.12 -2.08
N ALA A 347 -1.01 -29.64 -1.64
CA ALA A 347 -1.13 -28.62 -0.60
C ALA A 347 -0.64 -29.16 0.76
N LEU A 348 -0.98 -30.41 1.09
CA LEU A 348 -0.49 -31.11 2.27
C LEU A 348 1.03 -31.33 2.20
N GLU A 349 1.56 -31.75 1.05
CA GLU A 349 3.02 -31.90 0.87
C GLU A 349 3.78 -30.59 1.13
N LEU A 350 3.28 -29.45 0.61
CA LEU A 350 3.88 -28.15 0.88
C LEU A 350 3.75 -27.75 2.36
N PHE A 351 2.66 -28.13 3.03
CA PHE A 351 2.48 -27.88 4.46
C PHE A 351 3.46 -28.68 5.31
N GLU A 352 3.70 -29.94 4.97
CA GLU A 352 4.76 -30.74 5.60
C GLU A 352 6.15 -30.12 5.40
N GLN A 353 6.43 -29.60 4.20
CA GLN A 353 7.69 -28.90 3.92
C GLN A 353 7.82 -27.61 4.74
N MET A 354 6.72 -26.87 4.91
CA MET A 354 6.67 -25.70 5.80
C MET A 354 6.98 -26.06 7.25
N LYS A 355 6.39 -27.14 7.78
CA LYS A 355 6.65 -27.64 9.15
C LYS A 355 8.13 -28.04 9.34
N LYS A 356 8.73 -28.70 8.35
CA LYS A 356 10.16 -29.08 8.36
C LYS A 356 11.10 -27.88 8.37
N SER A 357 10.72 -26.76 7.76
CA SER A 357 11.50 -25.52 7.78
C SER A 357 11.38 -24.71 9.09
N SER A 358 10.69 -25.23 10.10
CA SER A 358 10.52 -24.62 11.44
C SER A 358 9.87 -23.21 11.45
N LEU A 359 9.03 -22.92 10.45
CA LEU A 359 8.32 -21.65 10.33
C LEU A 359 7.00 -21.70 11.11
N GLY A 360 7.01 -21.32 12.39
CA GLY A 360 5.78 -21.22 13.22
C GLY A 360 4.68 -20.34 12.60
N GLY A 361 3.50 -20.28 13.21
CA GLY A 361 2.34 -19.58 12.62
C GLY A 361 1.58 -20.42 11.61
N TYR A 362 1.40 -21.70 11.93
CA TYR A 362 0.67 -22.67 11.13
C TYR A 362 -0.85 -22.49 11.16
N GLY A 363 -1.40 -21.74 12.13
CA GLY A 363 -2.85 -21.54 12.33
C GLY A 363 -3.61 -21.19 11.06
N PRO A 364 -3.24 -20.12 10.33
CA PRO A 364 -3.92 -19.78 9.08
C PRO A 364 -3.92 -20.90 8.02
N VAL A 365 -2.89 -21.75 8.01
CA VAL A 365 -2.79 -22.87 7.06
C VAL A 365 -3.70 -24.03 7.49
N TYR A 366 -3.79 -24.33 8.78
CA TYR A 366 -4.78 -25.29 9.31
C TYR A 366 -6.21 -24.83 9.05
N ASP A 367 -6.52 -23.56 9.35
CA ASP A 367 -7.83 -22.94 9.12
C ASP A 367 -8.24 -22.95 7.62
N LEU A 368 -7.26 -23.01 6.72
CA LEU A 368 -7.48 -23.15 5.29
C LEU A 368 -7.66 -24.61 4.85
N LEU A 369 -6.80 -25.53 5.33
CA LEU A 369 -6.76 -26.93 4.89
C LEU A 369 -7.91 -27.76 5.46
N ILE A 370 -8.22 -27.62 6.75
CA ILE A 370 -9.24 -28.44 7.43
C ILE A 370 -10.60 -28.29 6.75
N PRO A 371 -11.15 -27.07 6.54
CA PRO A 371 -12.42 -26.93 5.85
C PRO A 371 -12.39 -27.42 4.42
N LYS A 372 -11.26 -27.24 3.71
CA LYS A 372 -11.14 -27.67 2.33
C LYS A 372 -11.14 -29.20 2.20
N LEU A 373 -10.51 -29.91 3.13
CA LEU A 373 -10.51 -31.37 3.19
C LEU A 373 -11.89 -31.93 3.50
N CYS A 374 -12.56 -31.42 4.53
CA CYS A 374 -13.90 -31.88 4.94
C CYS A 374 -14.94 -31.64 3.86
N ARG A 375 -14.97 -30.44 3.25
CA ARG A 375 -15.84 -30.16 2.10
C ARG A 375 -15.50 -30.99 0.86
N GLY A 376 -14.26 -31.50 0.77
CA GLY A 376 -13.83 -32.47 -0.24
C GLY A 376 -14.17 -33.92 0.10
N GLY A 377 -14.82 -34.18 1.25
CA GLY A 377 -15.18 -35.52 1.74
C GLY A 377 -14.06 -36.22 2.53
N ALA A 378 -12.89 -35.61 2.68
CA ALA A 378 -11.74 -36.18 3.38
C ALA A 378 -11.77 -35.84 4.89
N PHE A 379 -12.86 -36.19 5.58
CA PHE A 379 -13.10 -35.87 6.98
C PHE A 379 -12.07 -36.46 7.95
N GLU A 380 -11.57 -37.66 7.67
CA GLU A 380 -10.54 -38.31 8.50
C GLU A 380 -9.27 -37.47 8.55
N LYS A 381 -8.76 -37.06 7.37
CA LYS A 381 -7.60 -36.17 7.29
C LYS A 381 -7.86 -34.80 7.91
N GLY A 382 -9.10 -34.30 7.80
CA GLY A 382 -9.51 -33.06 8.47
C GLY A 382 -9.39 -33.16 10.00
N ARG A 383 -9.85 -34.29 10.58
CA ARG A 383 -9.70 -34.57 12.02
C ARG A 383 -8.25 -34.77 12.43
N GLU A 384 -7.46 -35.50 11.65
CA GLU A 384 -6.03 -35.67 11.89
C GLU A 384 -5.31 -34.32 12.00
N LEU A 385 -5.55 -33.39 11.07
CA LEU A 385 -4.97 -32.05 11.13
C LEU A 385 -5.50 -31.20 12.29
N TRP A 386 -6.76 -31.38 12.68
CA TRP A 386 -7.35 -30.70 13.84
C TRP A 386 -6.68 -31.13 15.14
N ASP A 387 -6.51 -32.43 15.32
CA ASP A 387 -5.84 -33.02 16.48
C ASP A 387 -4.36 -32.61 16.50
N GLU A 388 -3.69 -32.59 15.33
CA GLU A 388 -2.32 -32.12 15.18
C GLU A 388 -2.16 -30.65 15.61
N ALA A 389 -3.07 -29.77 15.16
CA ALA A 389 -3.07 -28.36 15.53
C ALA A 389 -3.31 -28.15 17.03
N THR A 390 -4.25 -28.91 17.61
CA THR A 390 -4.57 -28.87 19.04
C THR A 390 -3.38 -29.34 19.88
N ALA A 391 -2.72 -30.42 19.47
CA ALA A 391 -1.52 -30.94 20.14
C ALA A 391 -0.33 -29.96 20.08
N MET A 392 -0.23 -29.15 19.02
CA MET A 392 0.76 -28.08 18.90
C MET A 392 0.38 -26.78 19.63
N GLY A 393 -0.78 -26.72 20.30
CA GLY A 393 -1.25 -25.52 20.98
C GLY A 393 -1.66 -24.38 20.04
N VAL A 394 -2.00 -24.71 18.79
CA VAL A 394 -2.47 -23.72 17.80
C VAL A 394 -3.95 -23.45 18.03
N VAL A 395 -4.30 -22.19 18.28
CA VAL A 395 -5.70 -21.75 18.37
C VAL A 395 -6.27 -21.64 16.96
N LEU A 396 -7.21 -22.52 16.62
CA LEU A 396 -7.92 -22.53 15.34
C LEU A 396 -9.09 -21.55 15.37
N GLN A 397 -9.32 -20.86 14.24
CA GLN A 397 -10.49 -19.98 14.05
C GLN A 397 -11.65 -20.70 13.37
N CYS A 398 -11.39 -21.78 12.62
CA CYS A 398 -12.46 -22.57 12.00
C CYS A 398 -13.28 -23.34 13.05
N SER A 399 -14.60 -23.47 12.84
CA SER A 399 -15.48 -24.22 13.75
C SER A 399 -15.21 -25.72 13.68
N SER A 400 -15.28 -26.40 14.83
CA SER A 400 -15.23 -27.87 14.92
C SER A 400 -16.38 -28.54 14.17
N ASP A 401 -17.48 -27.82 13.92
CA ASP A 401 -18.64 -28.33 13.17
C ASP A 401 -18.27 -28.77 11.75
N VAL A 402 -17.19 -28.19 11.20
CA VAL A 402 -16.68 -28.53 9.86
C VAL A 402 -16.12 -29.96 9.80
N LEU A 403 -15.88 -30.60 10.95
CA LEU A 403 -15.43 -31.99 11.03
C LEU A 403 -16.59 -33.01 10.98
N ASP A 404 -17.83 -32.57 11.18
CA ASP A 404 -19.02 -33.42 11.16
C ASP A 404 -19.51 -33.62 9.71
N PRO A 405 -19.51 -34.87 9.19
CA PRO A 405 -20.05 -35.18 7.88
C PRO A 405 -21.55 -34.88 7.71
N SER A 406 -22.29 -34.79 8.81
CA SER A 406 -23.74 -34.52 8.84
C SER A 406 -24.07 -33.03 8.70
N ILE A 407 -23.12 -32.16 9.08
CA ILE A 407 -23.27 -30.70 9.08
C ILE A 407 -22.57 -30.09 7.86
N THR A 408 -21.43 -30.64 7.47
CA THR A 408 -20.58 -30.05 6.41
C THR A 408 -21.06 -30.45 5.03
N GLU A 409 -21.49 -29.47 4.23
CA GLU A 409 -21.80 -29.70 2.82
C GLU A 409 -20.56 -30.18 2.03
N VAL A 410 -20.65 -31.41 1.52
CA VAL A 410 -19.61 -32.01 0.69
C VAL A 410 -19.83 -31.65 -0.77
N PHE A 411 -18.83 -31.04 -1.39
CA PHE A 411 -18.84 -30.79 -2.83
C PHE A 411 -18.73 -32.11 -3.59
N LYS A 412 -19.78 -32.48 -4.33
CA LYS A 412 -19.73 -33.54 -5.34
C LYS A 412 -19.29 -32.94 -6.68
N PRO A 413 -18.11 -33.26 -7.21
CA PRO A 413 -17.69 -32.73 -8.50
C PRO A 413 -18.60 -33.29 -9.61
N VAL A 414 -19.34 -32.40 -10.28
CA VAL A 414 -20.09 -32.73 -11.49
C VAL A 414 -19.07 -33.09 -12.57
N ARG A 415 -18.85 -34.39 -12.81
CA ARG A 415 -18.10 -34.84 -13.99
C ARG A 415 -18.84 -34.33 -15.22
N LYS A 416 -18.31 -33.31 -15.90
CA LYS A 416 -18.69 -33.05 -17.30
C LYS A 416 -18.30 -34.29 -18.08
N VAL A 417 -19.30 -35.09 -18.44
CA VAL A 417 -19.16 -36.16 -19.42
C VAL A 417 -18.59 -35.49 -20.68
N LYS A 418 -17.40 -35.92 -21.10
CA LYS A 418 -16.87 -35.52 -22.40
C LYS A 418 -17.77 -36.21 -23.43
N GLU A 419 -18.56 -35.42 -24.17
CA GLU A 419 -19.11 -35.82 -25.46
C GLU A 419 -18.00 -35.91 -26.52
#